data_AF-H4F2Q2-F1
#
_entry.id   AF-H4F2Q2-F1
#
_cell.length_a   1.000
_cell.length_b   1.000
_cell.length_c   1.000
_cell.angle_alpha   90.00
_cell.angle_beta   90.00
_cell.angle_gamma   90.00
#
_symmetry.space_group_name_H-M   'P 1'
#
loop_
_entity.id
_entity.type
_entity.pdbx_description
1 polymer ?
#
loop_
_entity_poly.entity_id
_entity_poly.type
_entity_poly.pdbx_seq_one_letter_code
_entity_poly.pdbx_strand_id
1 'polypeptide(L)'
;MDEEPDSEALVQWEIITLPPGIDWSGRARYGAAMYFYARGDMDAPTLEVYRYLARLDAEAPADVLRRYRIGGNWLEKLARHGG
;
A
#
# COMPACT_ATOMS: atom_id res chain seq x y z
N MET A 1 -1.81 29.24 -3.27
CA MET A 1 -2.45 28.00 -2.81
C MET A 1 -1.33 27.18 -2.24
N ASP A 2 -1.11 27.36 -0.95
CA ASP A 2 -0.09 26.67 -0.19
C ASP A 2 -0.55 25.21 -0.05
N GLU A 3 0.14 24.32 -0.72
CA GLU A 3 -0.05 22.87 -0.59
C GLU A 3 0.43 22.52 0.81
N GLU A 4 -0.50 22.35 1.75
CA GLU A 4 -0.18 21.80 3.07
C GLU A 4 0.64 20.52 2.85
N PRO A 5 1.77 20.32 3.56
CA PRO A 5 2.54 19.09 3.43
C PRO A 5 1.59 17.92 3.63
N ASP A 6 1.47 17.09 2.61
CA ASP A 6 0.35 16.18 2.30
C ASP A 6 -0.04 15.28 3.49
N SER A 7 -0.84 15.85 4.40
CA SER A 7 -1.29 15.24 5.64
C SER A 7 -2.08 13.97 5.35
N GLU A 8 -2.82 13.98 4.25
CA GLU A 8 -3.52 12.82 3.72
C GLU A 8 -2.55 11.72 3.27
N ALA A 9 -1.50 12.05 2.49
CA ALA A 9 -0.53 11.03 2.07
C ALA A 9 0.18 10.37 3.25
N LEU A 10 0.45 11.10 4.34
CA LEU A 10 1.01 10.54 5.57
C LEU A 10 0.02 9.55 6.23
N VAL A 11 -1.24 9.93 6.38
CA VAL A 11 -2.29 9.04 6.93
C VAL A 11 -2.44 7.80 6.08
N GLN A 12 -2.50 7.94 4.75
CA GLN A 12 -2.61 6.80 3.84
C GLN A 12 -1.35 5.92 3.89
N TRP A 13 -0.19 6.50 4.15
CA TRP A 13 1.04 5.75 4.35
C TRP A 13 1.00 4.89 5.62
N GLU A 14 0.49 5.43 6.73
CA GLU A 14 0.27 4.65 7.96
C GLU A 14 -0.71 3.49 7.73
N ILE A 15 -1.79 3.74 6.98
CA ILE A 15 -2.80 2.73 6.69
C ILE A 15 -2.23 1.62 5.78
N ILE A 16 -1.50 1.97 4.71
CA ILE A 16 -0.99 0.99 3.75
C ILE A 16 0.11 0.09 4.35
N THR A 17 0.76 0.55 5.41
CA THR A 17 1.82 -0.15 6.16
C THR A 17 1.32 -0.89 7.39
N LEU A 18 0.01 -0.89 7.65
CA LEU A 18 -0.58 -1.68 8.74
C LEU A 18 -0.09 -3.14 8.70
N PRO A 19 0.34 -3.69 9.84
CA PRO A 19 0.86 -5.05 9.87
C PRO A 19 -0.23 -6.08 9.52
N PRO A 20 0.16 -7.24 8.98
CA PRO A 20 -0.77 -8.34 8.76
C PRO A 20 -1.29 -8.89 10.10
N GLY A 21 -2.47 -9.49 10.08
CA GLY A 21 -3.10 -10.13 11.24
C GLY A 21 -3.97 -9.22 12.11
N ILE A 22 -4.06 -7.92 11.78
CA ILE A 22 -5.06 -7.02 12.37
C ILE A 22 -6.39 -7.19 11.61
N ASP A 23 -7.48 -7.41 12.34
CA ASP A 23 -8.83 -7.49 11.76
C ASP A 23 -9.13 -6.28 10.88
N TRP A 24 -9.64 -6.52 9.67
CA TRP A 24 -9.99 -5.51 8.65
C TRP A 24 -8.79 -4.78 8.00
N SER A 25 -7.56 -5.11 8.36
CA SER A 25 -6.37 -4.43 7.83
C SER A 25 -6.18 -4.61 6.33
N GLY A 26 -6.60 -5.74 5.75
CA GLY A 26 -6.54 -5.96 4.31
C GLY A 26 -7.36 -4.92 3.53
N ARG A 27 -8.59 -4.64 3.99
CA ARG A 27 -9.46 -3.64 3.36
C ARG A 27 -8.95 -2.23 3.54
N ALA A 28 -8.43 -1.91 4.73
CA ALA A 28 -7.83 -0.62 5.01
C ALA A 28 -6.63 -0.37 4.09
N ARG A 29 -5.70 -1.34 3.99
CA ARG A 29 -4.56 -1.29 3.07
C ARG A 29 -4.99 -1.12 1.61
N TYR A 30 -6.06 -1.78 1.18
CA TYR A 30 -6.59 -1.60 -0.18
C TYR A 30 -7.16 -0.19 -0.41
N GLY A 31 -7.87 0.38 0.57
CA GLY A 31 -8.33 1.77 0.50
C GLY A 31 -7.17 2.75 0.32
N ALA A 32 -6.10 2.58 1.10
CA ALA A 32 -4.90 3.39 0.94
C ALA A 32 -4.17 3.13 -0.40
N ALA A 33 -4.17 1.88 -0.89
CA ALA A 33 -3.58 1.55 -2.19
C ALA A 33 -4.31 2.28 -3.33
N MET A 34 -5.64 2.40 -3.26
CA MET A 34 -6.42 3.17 -4.23
C MET A 34 -6.02 4.66 -4.25
N TYR A 35 -5.71 5.25 -3.10
CA TYR A 35 -5.21 6.63 -3.01
C TYR A 35 -3.88 6.80 -3.76
N PHE A 36 -2.90 5.94 -3.50
CA PHE A 36 -1.60 6.02 -4.18
C PHE A 36 -1.70 5.69 -5.67
N TYR A 37 -2.60 4.78 -6.06
CA TYR A 37 -2.87 4.51 -7.46
C TYR A 37 -3.46 5.73 -8.18
N ALA A 38 -4.46 6.40 -7.58
CA ALA A 38 -5.10 7.58 -8.17
C ALA A 38 -4.12 8.74 -8.40
N ARG A 39 -3.04 8.80 -7.62
CA ARG A 39 -1.96 9.78 -7.73
C ARG A 39 -0.84 9.39 -8.71
N GLY A 40 -0.88 8.16 -9.24
CA GLY A 40 0.18 7.61 -10.08
C GLY A 40 1.43 7.14 -9.33
N ASP A 41 1.39 7.11 -7.99
CA ASP A 41 2.47 6.60 -7.13
C ASP A 41 2.56 5.06 -7.13
N MET A 42 1.46 4.40 -7.46
CA MET A 42 1.32 2.93 -7.51
C MET A 42 0.81 2.52 -8.88
N ASP A 43 1.36 1.44 -9.45
CA ASP A 43 0.90 0.89 -10.73
C ASP A 43 -0.32 -0.04 -10.57
N ALA A 44 -1.05 -0.26 -11.66
CA ALA A 44 -2.24 -1.11 -11.65
C ALA A 44 -1.95 -2.56 -11.21
N PRO A 45 -0.85 -3.22 -11.66
CA PRO A 45 -0.51 -4.56 -11.16
C PRO A 45 -0.30 -4.63 -9.65
N THR A 46 0.33 -3.62 -9.04
CA THR A 46 0.50 -3.55 -7.58
C THR A 46 -0.85 -3.38 -6.89
N LEU A 47 -1.70 -2.47 -7.39
CA LEU A 47 -3.05 -2.26 -6.83
C LEU A 47 -3.87 -3.55 -6.83
N GLU A 48 -3.80 -4.35 -7.90
CA GLU A 48 -4.52 -5.61 -8.01
C GLU A 48 -4.10 -6.63 -6.94
N VAL A 49 -2.83 -6.63 -6.53
CA VAL A 49 -2.38 -7.43 -5.39
C VAL A 49 -3.06 -6.97 -4.11
N TYR A 50 -3.09 -5.67 -3.83
CA TYR A 50 -3.80 -5.14 -2.67
C TYR A 50 -5.30 -5.47 -2.71
N ARG A 51 -5.93 -5.40 -3.90
CA ARG A 51 -7.34 -5.75 -4.09
C ARG A 51 -7.62 -7.21 -3.75
N TYR A 52 -6.76 -8.13 -4.19
CA TYR A 52 -6.89 -9.55 -3.88
C TYR A 52 -6.72 -9.82 -2.38
N LEU A 53 -5.71 -9.20 -1.78
CA LEU A 53 -5.41 -9.34 -0.35
C LEU A 53 -6.38 -8.59 0.57
N ALA A 54 -7.31 -7.80 0.03
CA ALA A 54 -8.28 -7.03 0.81
C ALA A 54 -9.18 -7.91 1.71
N ARG A 55 -9.27 -9.21 1.43
CA ARG A 55 -10.04 -10.19 2.22
C ARG A 55 -9.16 -11.10 3.07
N LEU A 56 -7.85 -10.91 3.04
CA LEU A 56 -6.83 -11.77 3.64
C LEU A 56 -5.99 -10.94 4.61
N ASP A 57 -6.56 -10.62 5.78
CA ASP A 57 -5.94 -9.71 6.75
C ASP A 57 -4.55 -10.19 7.23
N ALA A 58 -4.32 -11.50 7.25
CA ALA A 58 -3.07 -12.14 7.66
C ALA A 58 -1.95 -12.12 6.61
N GLU A 59 -2.23 -11.69 5.37
CA GLU A 59 -1.23 -11.68 4.30
C GLU A 59 -0.49 -10.36 4.23
N ALA A 60 0.83 -10.44 4.07
CA ALA A 60 1.71 -9.29 3.88
C ALA A 60 1.81 -8.93 2.39
N PRO A 61 1.30 -7.76 1.93
CA PRO A 61 1.37 -7.40 0.52
C PRO A 61 2.78 -7.34 -0.04
N ALA A 62 3.75 -6.87 0.75
CA ALA A 62 5.15 -6.78 0.33
C ALA A 62 5.76 -8.14 -0.01
N ASP A 63 5.37 -9.22 0.69
CA ASP A 63 5.90 -10.56 0.43
C ASP A 63 5.31 -11.15 -0.86
N VAL A 64 4.02 -10.92 -1.11
CA VAL A 64 3.36 -11.31 -2.36
C VAL A 64 3.98 -10.56 -3.54
N LEU A 65 4.14 -9.23 -3.43
CA LEU A 65 4.76 -8.40 -4.47
C LEU A 65 6.19 -8.87 -4.79
N ARG A 66 7.01 -9.16 -3.77
CA ARG A 66 8.37 -9.71 -3.97
C ARG A 66 8.34 -11.08 -4.63
N ARG A 67 7.48 -11.99 -4.17
CA ARG A 67 7.36 -13.36 -4.69
C ARG A 67 7.03 -13.38 -6.18
N TYR A 68 6.13 -12.51 -6.61
CA TYR A 68 5.67 -12.44 -8.00
C TYR A 68 6.40 -11.38 -8.84
N ARG A 69 7.37 -10.65 -8.25
CA ARG A 69 8.15 -9.57 -8.90
C ARG A 69 7.25 -8.50 -9.54
N ILE A 70 6.24 -8.07 -8.80
CA ILE A 70 5.30 -7.02 -9.18
C ILE A 70 5.65 -5.74 -8.41
N GLY A 71 5.53 -4.57 -9.04
CA GLY A 71 5.61 -3.29 -8.33
C GLY A 71 7.00 -2.94 -7.80
N GLY A 72 8.06 -3.16 -8.57
CA GLY A 72 9.45 -2.91 -8.13
C GLY A 72 9.65 -1.50 -7.55
N ASN A 73 9.17 -0.46 -8.22
CA ASN A 73 9.25 0.92 -7.74
C ASN A 73 8.51 1.11 -6.41
N TRP A 74 7.35 0.45 -6.25
CA TRP A 74 6.58 0.49 -5.02
C TRP A 74 7.30 -0.21 -3.86
N LEU A 75 7.90 -1.36 -4.11
CA LEU A 75 8.73 -2.08 -3.13
C LEU A 75 9.95 -1.26 -2.69
N GLU A 76 10.59 -0.54 -3.60
CA GLU A 76 11.66 0.40 -3.24
C GLU A 76 11.15 1.54 -2.36
N LYS A 77 9.98 2.10 -2.67
CA LYS A 77 9.35 3.15 -1.86
C LYS A 77 9.05 2.64 -0.45
N LEU A 78 8.46 1.45 -0.31
CA LEU A 78 8.22 0.81 0.98
C LEU A 78 9.53 0.60 1.77
N ALA A 79 10.62 0.19 1.10
CA ALA A 79 11.91 -0.02 1.77
C ALA A 79 12.57 1.28 2.25
N ARG A 80 12.34 2.41 1.56
CA ARG A 80 12.90 3.72 1.94
C ARG A 80 12.21 4.34 3.16
N HIS A 81 10.92 4.01 3.37
CA HIS A 81 10.10 4.55 4.46
C HIS A 81 9.93 3.57 5.63
N GLY A 82 10.31 2.30 5.46
CA GLY A 82 10.37 1.30 6.53
C GLY A 82 11.80 1.12 7.02
N GLY A 83 12.22 2.00 7.93
CA GLY A 83 13.48 1.93 8.68
C GLY A 83 13.25 2.36 10.12
#